data_AF-A0A1M5B3H9-F1
#
_entry.id   AF-A0A1M5B3H9-F1
#
_cell.length_a   1.000
_cell.length_b   1.000
_cell.length_c   1.000
_cell.angle_alpha   90.00
_cell.angle_beta   90.00
_cell.angle_gamma   90.00
#
_symmetry.space_group_name_H-M   'P 1'
#
loop_
_entity.id
_entity.type
_entity.pdbx_description
1 polymer ?
#
loop_
_entity_poly.entity_id
_entity_poly.type
_entity_poly.pdbx_seq_one_letter_code
_entity_poly.pdbx_strand_id
1 'polypeptide(L)'
;MPIESPARGPFDLVGDVHGCLLELEELLTRLGYRCRGKSWTHPRKRKVVFLGDIGDRGPFNLATINLVIKLLIWWSREMPCMYRGTTVKN
;
A
#
# COMPACT_ATOMS: atom_id res chain seq x y z
N MET A 1 -8.87 -5.32 -23.65
CA MET A 1 -8.39 -4.90 -22.31
C MET A 1 -6.92 -4.55 -22.45
N PRO A 2 -6.49 -3.31 -22.22
CA PRO A 2 -5.06 -3.02 -22.16
C PRO A 2 -4.50 -3.77 -20.96
N ILE A 3 -3.49 -4.61 -21.20
CA ILE A 3 -2.72 -5.27 -20.15
C ILE A 3 -1.95 -4.14 -19.48
N GLU A 4 -2.35 -3.74 -18.27
CA GLU A 4 -1.66 -2.69 -17.54
C GLU A 4 -0.18 -3.04 -17.40
N SER A 5 0.70 -2.05 -17.59
CA SER A 5 2.13 -2.29 -17.38
C SER A 5 2.36 -2.73 -15.94
N PRO A 6 3.11 -3.81 -15.67
CA PRO A 6 3.28 -4.33 -14.33
C PRO A 6 3.82 -3.23 -13.40
N ALA A 7 3.28 -3.18 -12.18
CA ALA A 7 3.76 -2.28 -11.15
C ALA A 7 5.28 -2.37 -11.05
N ARG A 8 5.96 -1.22 -11.18
CA ARG A 8 7.42 -1.16 -11.05
C ARG A 8 7.78 -0.89 -9.58
N GLY A 9 8.77 -1.62 -9.08
CA GLY A 9 9.27 -1.54 -7.71
C GLY A 9 10.03 -0.23 -7.44
N PRO A 10 10.68 -0.10 -6.27
CA PRO A 10 11.00 -1.17 -5.29
C PRO A 10 9.81 -1.61 -4.42
N PHE A 11 9.83 -2.89 -4.01
CA PHE A 11 8.78 -3.52 -3.20
C PHE A 11 9.31 -4.02 -1.84
N ASP A 12 8.44 -3.99 -0.85
CA ASP A 12 8.60 -4.60 0.47
C ASP A 12 7.58 -5.71 0.62
N LEU A 13 8.04 -6.94 0.79
CA LEU A 13 7.17 -8.10 0.93
C LEU A 13 6.88 -8.35 2.41
N VAL A 14 5.60 -8.40 2.77
CA VAL A 14 5.14 -8.66 4.14
C VAL A 14 4.28 -9.92 4.12
N GLY A 15 4.59 -10.87 5.01
CA GLY A 15 3.84 -12.12 5.18
C GLY A 15 2.55 -11.92 5.97
N ASP A 16 2.14 -12.96 6.68
CA ASP A 16 0.95 -12.93 7.53
C ASP A 16 1.06 -11.86 8.61
N VAL A 17 0.00 -11.06 8.76
CA VAL A 17 -0.12 -10.03 9.80
C VAL A 17 -1.04 -10.50 10.92
N HIS A 18 -2.07 -11.30 10.61
CA HIS A 18 -2.99 -11.86 11.61
C HIS A 18 -3.57 -10.80 12.58
N GLY A 19 -3.99 -9.64 12.08
CA GLY A 19 -4.59 -8.60 12.91
C GLY A 19 -3.67 -7.96 13.95
N CYS A 20 -2.35 -8.22 13.89
CA CYS A 20 -1.32 -7.62 14.73
C CYS A 20 -0.99 -6.18 14.27
N LEU A 21 -1.88 -5.25 14.61
CA LEU A 21 -1.77 -3.85 14.20
C LEU A 21 -0.47 -3.18 14.67
N LEU A 22 -0.11 -3.35 15.94
CA LEU A 22 1.02 -2.63 16.55
C LEU A 22 2.35 -3.09 15.92
N GLU A 23 2.49 -4.39 15.72
CA GLU A 23 3.63 -5.03 15.07
C GLU A 23 3.73 -4.59 13.60
N LEU A 24 2.60 -4.45 12.91
CA LEU A 24 2.57 -3.89 11.56
C LEU A 24 3.04 -2.43 11.53
N GLU A 25 2.59 -1.59 12.46
CA GLU A 25 3.04 -0.18 12.56
C GLU A 25 4.54 -0.08 12.89
N GLU A 26 5.04 -0.93 13.78
CA GLU A 26 6.47 -1.03 14.11
C GLU A 26 7.29 -1.46 12.89
N LEU A 27 6.83 -2.49 12.18
CA LEU A 27 7.48 -2.97 10.96
C LEU A 27 7.54 -1.88 9.89
N LEU A 28 6.44 -1.18 9.63
CA LEU A 28 6.38 -0.09 8.67
C LEU A 28 7.36 1.03 9.05
N THR A 29 7.44 1.37 10.33
CA THR A 29 8.38 2.36 10.86
C THR A 29 9.82 1.94 10.62
N ARG A 30 10.17 0.69 10.93
CA ARG A 30 11.51 0.11 10.71
C ARG A 30 11.89 0.06 9.23
N LEU A 31 10.93 -0.17 8.34
CA LEU A 31 11.12 -0.12 6.89
C LEU A 31 11.26 1.31 6.33
N GLY A 32 11.04 2.34 7.17
CA GLY A 32 11.16 3.75 6.80
C GLY A 32 9.88 4.39 6.28
N TYR A 33 8.74 3.72 6.41
CA TYR A 33 7.43 4.32 6.13
C TYR A 33 7.11 5.35 7.21
N ARG A 34 6.42 6.42 6.79
CA ARG A 34 5.99 7.51 7.66
C ARG A 34 4.48 7.57 7.65
N CYS A 35 3.89 7.69 8.83
CA CYS A 35 2.47 7.97 8.97
C CYS A 35 2.22 9.46 8.69
N ARG A 36 1.44 9.77 7.65
CA ARG A 36 0.94 11.12 7.34
C ARG A 36 -0.57 11.14 7.51
N GLY A 37 -1.02 11.56 8.69
CA GLY A 37 -2.43 11.57 9.07
C GLY A 37 -2.96 10.16 9.23
N LYS A 38 -3.76 9.68 8.28
CA LYS A 38 -4.33 8.32 8.31
C LYS A 38 -3.63 7.34 7.36
N SER A 39 -2.65 7.78 6.56
CA SER A 39 -2.01 6.95 5.53
C SER A 39 -0.51 6.79 5.79
N TRP A 40 0.04 5.64 5.39
CA TRP A 40 1.46 5.32 5.50
C TRP A 40 2.15 5.48 4.13
N THR A 41 3.33 6.11 4.11
CA THR A 41 4.03 6.41 2.85
C THR A 41 5.54 6.27 3.02
N HIS A 42 6.23 5.74 2.01
CA HIS A 42 7.70 5.66 2.03
C HIS A 42 8.29 6.81 1.20
N PRO A 43 9.27 7.60 1.74
CA PRO A 43 9.83 8.75 1.03
C PRO A 43 10.51 8.39 -0.30
N ARG A 44 11.02 7.16 -0.42
CA ARG A 44 11.59 6.61 -1.66
C ARG A 44 10.58 5.90 -2.58
N LYS A 45 9.28 6.10 -2.35
CA LYS A 45 8.18 5.48 -3.14
C LYS A 45 8.24 3.95 -3.22
N ARG A 46 8.71 3.30 -2.15
CA ARG A 46 8.60 1.84 -1.99
C ARG A 46 7.15 1.46 -1.75
N LYS A 47 6.78 0.27 -2.19
CA LYS A 47 5.42 -0.26 -2.05
C LYS A 47 5.44 -1.52 -1.21
N VAL A 48 4.52 -1.61 -0.25
CA VAL A 48 4.32 -2.83 0.51
C VAL A 48 3.42 -3.77 -0.30
N VAL A 49 3.79 -5.04 -0.37
CA VAL A 49 2.99 -6.12 -0.93
C VAL A 49 2.75 -7.13 0.19
N PHE A 50 1.48 -7.34 0.51
CA PHE A 50 1.06 -8.34 1.49
C PHE A 50 0.87 -9.68 0.78
N LEU A 51 1.52 -10.72 1.26
CA LEU A 51 1.51 -12.07 0.67
C LEU A 51 0.53 -13.01 1.37
N GLY A 52 0.03 -12.62 2.54
CA GLY A 52 -0.69 -13.49 3.45
C GLY A 52 -1.82 -12.82 4.20
N ASP A 53 -2.26 -13.45 5.29
CA ASP A 53 -3.48 -13.09 5.99
C ASP A 53 -3.35 -11.80 6.80
N ILE A 54 -4.21 -10.82 6.48
CA ILE A 54 -4.19 -9.51 7.13
C ILE A 54 -4.98 -9.53 8.44
N GLY A 55 -6.09 -10.29 8.53
CA GLY A 55 -7.12 -10.07 9.55
C GLY A 55 -7.69 -11.32 10.21
N ASP A 56 -6.90 -12.39 10.37
CA ASP A 56 -7.29 -13.57 11.16
C ASP A 56 -6.60 -13.61 12.53
N ARG A 57 -7.22 -14.20 13.56
CA ARG A 57 -6.70 -14.49 14.92
C ARG A 57 -6.27 -13.31 15.80
N GLY A 58 -6.01 -12.15 15.23
CA GLY A 58 -5.51 -10.99 15.97
C GLY A 58 -6.58 -10.22 16.73
N PRO A 59 -6.16 -9.41 17.72
CA PRO A 59 -7.06 -8.54 18.48
C PRO A 59 -7.58 -7.33 17.68
N PHE A 60 -6.88 -6.93 16.60
CA PHE A 60 -7.15 -5.68 15.88
C PHE A 60 -7.41 -5.88 14.37
N ASN A 61 -8.16 -6.92 13.98
CA ASN A 61 -8.41 -7.27 12.57
C ASN A 61 -8.91 -6.09 11.72
N LEU A 62 -10.01 -5.44 12.13
CA LEU A 62 -10.59 -4.32 11.38
C LEU A 62 -9.65 -3.13 11.27
N ALA A 63 -8.92 -2.81 12.33
CA ALA A 63 -7.97 -1.70 12.33
C ALA A 63 -6.77 -2.01 11.40
N THR A 64 -6.29 -3.24 11.41
CA THR A 64 -5.21 -3.73 10.54
C THR A 64 -5.62 -3.66 9.07
N ILE A 65 -6.80 -4.18 8.73
CA ILE A 65 -7.37 -4.10 7.38
C ILE A 65 -7.52 -2.64 6.94
N ASN A 66 -8.04 -1.78 7.82
CA ASN A 66 -8.21 -0.36 7.53
C ASN A 66 -6.86 0.34 7.27
N LEU A 67 -5.80 -0.05 7.97
CA LEU A 67 -4.44 0.44 7.70
C LEU A 67 -3.99 0.03 6.29
N VAL A 68 -4.13 -1.26 5.94
CA VAL A 68 -3.74 -1.78 4.62
C VAL A 68 -4.53 -1.11 3.49
N ILE A 69 -5.84 -0.92 3.65
CA ILE A 69 -6.66 -0.22 2.65
C ILE A 69 -6.14 1.21 2.42
N LYS A 70 -5.76 1.92 3.49
CA LYS A 70 -5.23 3.29 3.36
C LYS A 70 -3.84 3.34 2.71
N LEU A 71 -3.02 2.31 2.89
CA LEU A 71 -1.77 2.12 2.14
C LEU A 71 -2.07 2.00 0.63
N LEU A 72 -3.03 1.15 0.27
CA LEU A 72 -3.41 0.88 -1.14
C LEU A 72 -4.04 2.10 -1.83
N ILE A 73 -4.98 2.79 -1.16
CA ILE A 73 -5.61 4.00 -1.70
C ILE A 73 -4.57 5.08 -1.94
N TRP A 74 -3.61 5.24 -1.03
CA TRP A 74 -2.55 6.23 -1.21
C TRP A 74 -1.70 5.91 -2.44
N TRP A 75 -1.36 4.63 -2.65
CA TRP A 75 -0.65 4.21 -3.85
C TRP A 75 -1.44 4.52 -5.13
N SER A 76 -2.73 4.24 -5.18
CA SER A 76 -3.58 4.58 -6.34
C SER A 76 -3.61 6.08 -6.67
N ARG A 77 -3.41 6.96 -5.68
CA ARG A 77 -3.38 8.41 -5.90
C ARG A 77 -2.05 8.92 -6.46
N GLU A 78 -0.94 8.24 -6.21
CA GLU A 78 0.37 8.57 -6.80
C GLU A 78 0.54 8.03 -8.23
N MET A 79 -0.31 7.09 -8.63
CA MET A 79 -0.43 6.63 -10.02
C MET A 79 -1.71 7.19 -10.62
N PRO A 80 -1.71 8.45 -11.12
CA PRO A 80 -2.73 8.82 -12.09
C PRO A 80 -2.49 7.91 -13.29
N CYS A 81 -3.27 6.83 -13.35
CA CYS A 81 -3.41 6.03 -14.55
C CYS A 81 -3.60 7.01 -15.70
N MET A 82 -2.79 6.84 -16.74
CA MET A 82 -2.72 7.71 -17.89
C MET A 82 -4.02 7.61 -18.69
N TYR A 83 -5.09 8.22 -18.18
CA TYR A 83 -6.29 8.63 -18.89
C TYR A 83 -6.14 10.10 -19.29
N ARG A 84 -4.98 10.49 -19.81
CA ARG A 84 -4.98 11.56 -20.82
C ARG A 84 -5.25 10.87 -22.13
N GLY A 85 -6.53 10.85 -22.53
CA GLY A 85 -6.83 10.73 -23.94
C GLY A 85 -5.93 11.72 -24.67
N THR A 86 -5.17 11.23 -25.66
CA THR A 86 -4.45 12.07 -26.60
C THR A 86 -5.46 13.00 -27.24
N THR A 87 -5.59 14.22 -26.72
CA THR A 87 -6.15 15.32 -27.50
C THR A 87 -5.13 15.55 -28.61
N VAL A 88 -5.39 14.97 -29.77
CA VAL A 88 -4.77 15.39 -31.02
C VAL A 88 -5.13 16.87 -31.13
N LYS A 89 -4.15 17.74 -30.87
CA LYS A 89 -4.27 19.15 -31.19
C LYS A 89 -4.29 19.25 -32.72
N ASN A 90 -5.47 19.49 -33.28
CA ASN A 90 -5.58 20.20 -34.55
C ASN A 90 -5.46 21.70 -34.29
#